data_AF-A0A433R9H9-F1
#
_entry.id   AF-A0A433R9H9-F1
#
_cell.length_a   1.000
_cell.length_b   1.000
_cell.length_c   1.000
_cell.angle_alpha   90.00
_cell.angle_beta   90.00
_cell.angle_gamma   90.00
#
_symmetry.space_group_name_H-M   'P 1'
#
loop_
_entity.id
_entity.type
_entity.pdbx_description
1 polymer ?
#
loop_
_entity_poly.entity_id
_entity_poly.type
_entity_poly.pdbx_seq_one_letter_code
_entity_poly.pdbx_strand_id
1 'polypeptide(L)'
;MKKTLEKRLAYLFSGELFSIITFVPVSYVLNNAFSDLHLYSLYSFWVSFILLEFLLLQGTTYWYVKLKKLRNERNSITPMKVVRQFHGLKTGNMVLIMAASVVFAYDFIQWYPSLPLGGLAIAVFLYVFAILEFINYFYIQLSYNLSGIQYLMKIKKWKKSSLNKDFKRMKKLEL
;
A
#
# COMPACT_ATOMS: atom_id res chain seq x y z
N MET A 1 22.19 9.08 14.93
CA MET A 1 20.73 8.82 14.77
C MET A 1 20.14 9.34 13.46
N LYS A 2 20.39 10.60 13.06
CA LYS A 2 19.81 11.21 11.84
C LYS A 2 20.18 10.49 10.53
N LYS A 3 21.46 10.16 10.32
CA LYS A 3 21.94 9.41 9.14
C LYS A 3 21.30 8.02 9.00
N THR A 4 21.03 7.34 10.12
CA THR A 4 20.37 6.01 10.13
C THR A 4 18.90 6.12 9.72
N LEU A 5 18.21 7.17 10.16
CA LEU A 5 16.83 7.47 9.74
C LEU A 5 16.74 7.82 8.25
N GLU A 6 17.68 8.62 7.75
CA GLU A 6 17.74 9.01 6.34
C GLU A 6 17.94 7.79 5.42
N LYS A 7 18.93 6.94 5.73
CA LYS A 7 19.17 5.69 4.97
C LYS A 7 17.93 4.79 4.95
N ARG A 8 17.19 4.72 6.05
CA ARG A 8 15.96 3.91 6.14
C ARG A 8 14.82 4.47 5.29
N LEU A 9 14.61 5.79 5.32
CA LEU A 9 13.59 6.43 4.49
C LEU A 9 13.91 6.30 3.00
N ALA A 10 15.19 6.42 2.64
CA ALA A 10 15.64 6.18 1.28
C ALA A 10 15.41 4.72 0.83
N TYR A 11 15.70 3.74 1.70
CA TYR A 11 15.43 2.32 1.40
C TYR A 11 13.94 2.05 1.16
N LEU A 12 13.05 2.62 1.97
CA LEU A 12 11.60 2.47 1.80
C LEU A 12 11.12 3.07 0.49
N PHE A 13 11.52 4.32 0.21
CA PHE A 13 11.22 4.99 -1.05
C PHE A 13 11.70 4.17 -2.26
N SER A 14 12.94 3.69 -2.22
CA SER A 14 13.50 2.88 -3.31
C SER A 14 12.80 1.52 -3.43
N GLY A 15 12.42 0.89 -2.32
CA GLY A 15 11.71 -0.40 -2.33
C GLY A 15 10.34 -0.30 -2.97
N GLU A 16 9.54 0.70 -2.58
CA GLU A 16 8.20 0.90 -3.14
C GLU A 16 8.25 1.30 -4.62
N LEU A 17 9.18 2.17 -4.99
CA LEU A 17 9.40 2.54 -6.38
C LEU A 17 9.85 1.33 -7.21
N PHE A 18 10.71 0.48 -6.66
CA PHE A 18 11.11 -0.76 -7.30
C PHE A 18 9.92 -1.71 -7.49
N SER A 19 9.03 -1.82 -6.51
CA SER A 19 7.80 -2.63 -6.64
C SER A 19 6.92 -2.15 -7.78
N ILE A 20 6.62 -0.84 -7.86
CA ILE A 20 5.83 -0.21 -8.94
C ILE A 20 6.42 -0.56 -10.32
N ILE A 21 7.74 -0.35 -10.47
CA ILE A 21 8.44 -0.61 -11.74
C ILE A 21 8.45 -2.10 -12.08
N THR A 22 8.47 -2.99 -11.08
CA THR A 22 8.59 -4.45 -11.29
C THR A 22 7.25 -5.13 -11.54
N PHE A 23 6.17 -4.69 -10.87
CA PHE A 23 4.88 -5.34 -10.96
C PHE A 23 4.25 -5.24 -12.35
N VAL A 24 4.43 -4.12 -13.06
CA VAL A 24 3.94 -3.95 -14.44
C VAL A 24 4.55 -4.99 -15.40
N PRO A 25 5.88 -5.10 -15.59
CA PRO A 25 6.46 -6.10 -16.48
C PRO A 25 6.21 -7.54 -16.00
N VAL A 26 6.20 -7.79 -14.69
CA VAL A 26 5.88 -9.12 -14.16
C VAL A 26 4.45 -9.52 -14.50
N SER A 27 3.48 -8.60 -14.39
CA SER A 27 2.09 -8.88 -14.77
C SER A 27 1.94 -9.20 -16.26
N TYR A 28 2.68 -8.50 -17.12
CA TYR A 28 2.72 -8.75 -18.56
C TYR A 28 3.34 -10.12 -18.88
N VAL A 29 4.46 -10.45 -18.26
CA VAL A 29 5.11 -11.76 -18.43
C VAL A 29 4.20 -12.88 -17.92
N LEU A 30 3.55 -12.72 -16.77
CA LEU A 30 2.62 -13.72 -16.22
C LEU A 30 1.45 -13.97 -17.16
N ASN A 31 0.84 -12.91 -17.71
CA ASN A 31 -0.27 -13.04 -18.64
C ASN A 31 0.14 -13.75 -19.95
N ASN A 32 1.34 -13.48 -20.46
CA ASN A 32 1.82 -14.09 -21.72
C ASN A 32 2.39 -15.50 -21.54
N ALA A 33 3.05 -15.78 -20.43
CA ALA A 33 3.63 -17.09 -20.15
C ALA A 33 2.57 -18.12 -19.74
N PHE A 34 1.48 -17.65 -19.12
CA PHE A 34 0.39 -18.48 -18.61
C PHE A 34 -0.96 -17.95 -19.12
N SER A 35 -1.18 -18.08 -20.43
CA SER A 35 -2.41 -17.65 -21.11
C SER A 35 -3.69 -18.26 -20.50
N ASP A 36 -3.59 -19.46 -19.92
CA ASP A 36 -4.68 -20.16 -19.23
C ASP A 36 -5.19 -19.45 -17.97
N LEU A 37 -4.43 -18.48 -17.45
CA LEU A 37 -4.84 -17.71 -16.27
C LEU A 37 -5.90 -16.64 -16.60
N HIS A 38 -6.06 -16.26 -17.87
CA HIS A 38 -6.98 -15.21 -18.32
C HIS A 38 -6.91 -13.91 -17.48
N LEU A 39 -5.71 -13.56 -17.00
CA LEU A 39 -5.49 -12.47 -16.04
C LEU A 39 -6.09 -11.15 -16.49
N TYR A 40 -5.80 -10.74 -17.74
CA TYR A 40 -6.25 -9.45 -18.24
C TYR A 40 -7.74 -9.41 -18.62
N SER A 41 -8.39 -10.57 -18.68
CA SER A 41 -9.84 -10.68 -18.87
C SER A 41 -10.64 -10.50 -17.57
N LEU A 42 -9.97 -10.55 -16.41
CA LEU A 42 -10.58 -10.39 -15.10
C LEU A 42 -10.63 -8.92 -14.70
N TYR A 43 -11.82 -8.39 -14.43
CA TYR A 43 -11.97 -7.02 -13.94
C TYR A 43 -11.39 -6.90 -12.52
N SER A 44 -11.53 -7.95 -11.71
CA SER A 44 -10.99 -8.03 -10.35
C SER A 44 -9.47 -7.93 -10.32
N PHE A 45 -8.79 -8.49 -11.32
CA PHE A 45 -7.34 -8.33 -11.48
C PHE A 45 -6.97 -6.86 -11.67
N TRP A 46 -7.57 -6.19 -12.66
CA TRP A 46 -7.25 -4.79 -12.97
C TRP A 46 -7.52 -3.85 -11.81
N VAL A 47 -8.68 -3.99 -11.17
CA VAL A 47 -9.03 -3.13 -10.04
C VAL A 47 -8.09 -3.35 -8.86
N SER A 48 -7.72 -4.60 -8.57
CA SER A 48 -6.77 -4.92 -7.49
C SER A 48 -5.36 -4.44 -7.81
N PHE A 49 -4.92 -4.60 -9.05
CA PHE A 49 -3.61 -4.16 -9.52
C PHE A 49 -3.48 -2.64 -9.47
N ILE A 50 -4.45 -1.89 -10.02
CA ILE A 50 -4.47 -0.42 -9.98
C ILE A 50 -4.53 0.09 -8.54
N LEU A 51 -5.35 -0.53 -7.69
CA LEU A 51 -5.44 -0.16 -6.28
C LEU A 51 -4.08 -0.34 -5.57
N LEU A 52 -3.39 -1.45 -5.82
CA LEU A 52 -2.07 -1.72 -5.25
C LEU A 52 -1.03 -0.69 -5.71
N GLU A 53 -0.92 -0.46 -7.02
CA GLU A 53 -0.03 0.54 -7.62
C GLU A 53 -0.30 1.93 -7.05
N PHE A 54 -1.58 2.30 -6.92
CA PHE A 54 -1.99 3.58 -6.37
C PHE A 54 -1.58 3.74 -4.89
N LEU A 55 -1.68 2.68 -4.08
CA LEU A 55 -1.23 2.69 -2.68
C LEU A 55 0.30 2.77 -2.56
N LEU A 56 1.03 2.04 -3.39
CA LEU A 56 2.50 2.11 -3.43
C LEU A 56 2.99 3.49 -3.86
N LEU A 57 2.31 4.13 -4.83
CA LEU A 57 2.62 5.48 -5.26
C LEU A 57 2.36 6.52 -4.15
N GLN A 58 1.26 6.35 -3.40
CA GLN A 58 0.98 7.16 -2.20
C GLN A 58 2.07 7.00 -1.14
N GLY A 59 2.50 5.76 -0.88
CA GLY A 59 3.62 5.45 0.02
C GLY A 59 4.91 6.13 -0.41
N THR A 60 5.27 5.96 -1.68
CA THR A 60 6.49 6.50 -2.28
C THR A 60 6.52 8.02 -2.12
N THR A 61 5.40 8.67 -2.42
CA THR A 61 5.24 10.12 -2.27
C THR A 61 5.38 10.55 -0.81
N TYR A 62 4.77 9.82 0.13
CA TYR A 62 4.87 10.11 1.56
C TYR A 62 6.32 10.04 2.05
N TRP A 63 7.06 8.97 1.72
CA TRP A 63 8.44 8.81 2.13
C TRP A 63 9.36 9.82 1.48
N TYR A 64 9.14 10.16 0.21
CA TYR A 64 9.89 11.19 -0.49
C TYR A 64 9.76 12.56 0.18
N VAL A 65 8.53 12.99 0.48
CA VAL A 65 8.27 14.26 1.19
C VAL A 65 8.96 14.28 2.55
N LYS A 66 8.89 13.16 3.28
CA LYS A 66 9.53 13.01 4.60
C LYS A 66 11.05 13.04 4.52
N LEU A 67 11.65 12.39 3.53
CA LEU A 67 13.08 12.37 3.27
C LEU A 67 13.60 13.77 2.88
N LYS A 68 12.90 14.44 1.96
CA LYS A 68 13.24 15.81 1.51
C LYS A 68 13.25 16.79 2.68
N LYS A 69 12.27 16.71 3.58
CA LYS A 69 12.21 17.55 4.79
C LYS A 69 13.30 17.25 5.81
N LEU A 70 13.60 15.97 6.04
CA LEU A 70 14.69 15.58 6.95
C LEU A 70 16.05 16.16 6.49
N ARG A 71 16.25 16.23 5.16
CA ARG A 71 17.42 16.85 4.53
C ARG A 71 17.41 18.38 4.66
N ASN A 72 16.28 19.05 4.39
CA ASN A 72 16.21 20.52 4.31
C ASN A 72 16.03 21.26 5.64
N GLU A 73 15.13 20.82 6.54
CA GLU A 73 14.60 21.71 7.61
C GLU A 73 15.05 21.33 9.03
N ARG A 74 15.98 20.39 9.21
CA ARG A 74 16.40 19.80 10.51
C ARG A 74 15.26 19.18 11.37
N ASN A 75 13.99 19.34 11.01
CA ASN A 75 12.82 18.81 11.71
C ASN A 75 12.08 17.73 10.88
N SER A 76 11.62 16.67 11.56
CA SER A 76 10.91 15.52 10.97
C SER A 76 9.37 15.68 11.02
N ILE A 77 8.86 16.89 11.24
CA ILE A 77 7.42 17.13 11.40
C ILE A 77 6.79 17.29 10.00
N THR A 78 5.92 16.35 9.64
CA THR A 78 5.13 16.40 8.40
C THR A 78 4.21 17.62 8.44
N PRO A 79 4.18 18.47 7.40
CA PRO A 79 3.33 19.66 7.39
C PRO A 79 1.84 19.27 7.38
N MET A 80 1.02 19.98 8.16
CA MET A 80 -0.41 19.71 8.32
C MET A 80 -1.19 19.59 6.99
N LYS A 81 -0.80 20.35 5.95
CA LYS A 81 -1.43 20.26 4.62
C LYS A 81 -1.27 18.88 3.97
N VAL A 82 -0.10 18.26 4.10
CA VAL A 82 0.16 16.91 3.58
C VAL A 82 -0.65 15.89 4.37
N VAL A 83 -0.66 16.02 5.71
CA VAL A 83 -1.47 15.14 6.58
C VAL A 83 -2.96 15.24 6.21
N ARG A 84 -3.49 16.44 5.95
CA ARG A 84 -4.89 16.65 5.55
C ARG A 84 -5.22 16.04 4.17
N GLN A 85 -4.32 16.12 3.20
CA GLN A 85 -4.48 15.45 1.91
C GLN A 85 -4.50 13.91 2.05
N PHE A 86 -3.60 13.36 2.88
CA PHE A 86 -3.62 11.93 3.19
C PHE A 86 -4.88 11.51 3.96
N HIS A 87 -5.50 12.40 4.75
CA HIS A 87 -6.80 12.10 5.37
C HIS A 87 -7.91 11.90 4.33
N GLY A 88 -7.97 12.75 3.30
CA GLY A 88 -8.93 12.58 2.20
C GLY A 88 -8.66 11.31 1.39
N LEU A 89 -7.39 11.01 1.11
CA LEU A 89 -6.97 9.78 0.44
C LEU A 89 -7.35 8.53 1.23
N LYS A 90 -7.36 8.57 2.57
CA LYS A 90 -7.81 7.45 3.41
C LYS A 90 -9.25 7.02 3.06
N THR A 91 -10.17 7.98 2.99
CA THR A 91 -11.57 7.70 2.65
C THR A 91 -11.70 7.20 1.22
N GLY A 92 -10.96 7.81 0.28
CA GLY A 92 -10.92 7.34 -1.11
C GLY A 92 -10.43 5.89 -1.24
N ASN A 93 -9.34 5.54 -0.56
CA ASN A 93 -8.80 4.18 -0.54
C ASN A 93 -9.79 3.17 0.05
N MET A 94 -10.55 3.53 1.11
CA MET A 94 -11.61 2.66 1.63
C MET A 94 -12.71 2.40 0.61
N VAL A 95 -13.15 3.43 -0.11
CA VAL A 95 -14.15 3.29 -1.18
C VAL A 95 -13.63 2.40 -2.30
N LEU A 96 -12.37 2.57 -2.72
CA LEU A 96 -11.75 1.71 -3.73
C LEU A 96 -11.62 0.25 -3.28
N ILE A 97 -11.28 0.00 -2.01
CA ILE A 97 -11.22 -1.36 -1.44
C ILE A 97 -12.59 -2.02 -1.49
N MET A 98 -13.66 -1.30 -1.14
CA MET A 98 -15.03 -1.83 -1.21
C MET A 98 -15.48 -2.05 -2.66
N ALA A 99 -15.16 -1.13 -3.57
CA ALA A 99 -15.46 -1.26 -4.98
C ALA A 99 -14.78 -2.50 -5.58
N ALA A 100 -13.52 -2.76 -5.22
CA ALA A 100 -12.80 -3.96 -5.62
C ALA A 100 -13.52 -5.24 -5.15
N SER A 101 -14.03 -5.29 -3.91
CA SER A 101 -14.81 -6.44 -3.43
C SER A 101 -16.06 -6.71 -4.28
N VAL A 102 -16.75 -5.67 -4.71
CA VAL A 102 -17.94 -5.79 -5.58
C VAL A 102 -17.56 -6.34 -6.95
N VAL A 103 -16.42 -5.93 -7.50
CA VAL A 103 -15.92 -6.42 -8.80
C VAL A 103 -15.55 -7.90 -8.74
N PHE A 104 -15.04 -8.41 -7.61
CA PHE A 104 -14.86 -9.85 -7.42
C PHE A 104 -16.18 -10.63 -7.52
N ALA A 105 -17.27 -10.10 -6.96
CA ALA A 105 -18.58 -10.74 -7.07
C ALA A 105 -19.09 -10.73 -8.53
N TYR A 106 -18.82 -9.64 -9.27
CA TYR A 106 -19.14 -9.55 -10.69
C TYR A 106 -18.38 -10.58 -11.54
N ASP A 107 -17.06 -10.69 -11.37
CA ASP A 107 -16.26 -11.71 -12.07
C ASP A 107 -16.73 -13.13 -11.71
N PHE A 108 -17.11 -13.37 -10.46
CA PHE A 108 -17.61 -14.67 -10.04
C PHE A 108 -18.90 -15.06 -10.78
N ILE A 109 -19.83 -14.11 -10.97
CA ILE A 109 -21.08 -14.33 -11.71
C ILE A 109 -20.79 -14.50 -13.21
N GLN A 110 -19.94 -13.64 -13.78
CA GLN A 110 -19.66 -13.59 -15.22
C GLN A 110 -18.98 -14.87 -15.74
N TRP A 111 -18.10 -15.45 -14.94
CA TRP A 111 -17.30 -16.61 -15.33
C TRP A 111 -17.83 -17.94 -14.80
N TYR A 112 -18.97 -17.95 -14.10
CA TYR A 112 -19.59 -19.19 -13.63
C TYR A 112 -20.22 -19.98 -14.80
N PRO A 113 -20.03 -21.31 -14.92
CA PRO A 113 -19.30 -22.20 -14.00
C PRO A 113 -17.80 -22.38 -14.32
N SER A 114 -17.32 -21.90 -15.46
CA SER A 114 -15.93 -22.03 -15.93
C SER A 114 -15.00 -20.94 -15.36
N LEU A 115 -14.84 -20.93 -14.04
CA LEU A 115 -14.05 -19.90 -13.32
C LEU A 115 -12.54 -20.07 -13.58
N PRO A 116 -11.81 -19.02 -14.01
CA PRO A 116 -10.36 -19.04 -14.14
C PRO A 116 -9.70 -18.93 -12.75
N LEU A 117 -9.68 -20.04 -12.01
CA LEU A 117 -9.23 -20.10 -10.62
C LEU A 117 -7.80 -19.56 -10.42
N GLY A 118 -6.90 -19.82 -11.37
CA GLY A 118 -5.52 -19.32 -11.32
C GLY A 118 -5.44 -17.79 -11.39
N GLY A 119 -6.16 -17.17 -12.34
CA GLY A 119 -6.23 -15.72 -12.48
C GLY A 119 -6.89 -15.06 -11.27
N LEU A 120 -7.99 -15.64 -10.77
CA LEU A 120 -8.68 -15.16 -9.57
C LEU A 120 -7.79 -15.25 -8.32
N ALA A 121 -6.98 -16.32 -8.18
CA ALA A 121 -6.05 -16.44 -7.06
C ALA A 121 -5.00 -15.32 -7.06
N ILE A 122 -4.47 -14.96 -8.23
CA ILE A 122 -3.53 -13.84 -8.38
C ILE A 122 -4.23 -12.50 -8.09
N ALA A 123 -5.45 -12.30 -8.59
CA ALA A 123 -6.22 -11.10 -8.29
C ALA A 123 -6.47 -10.96 -6.78
N VAL A 124 -6.86 -12.03 -6.09
CA VAL A 124 -7.04 -12.06 -4.63
C VAL A 124 -5.72 -11.76 -3.92
N PHE A 125 -4.60 -12.33 -4.37
CA PHE A 125 -3.29 -12.04 -3.80
C PHE A 125 -2.96 -10.54 -3.88
N LEU A 126 -3.13 -9.93 -5.05
CA LEU A 126 -2.90 -8.49 -5.23
C LEU A 126 -3.84 -7.65 -4.36
N TYR A 127 -5.11 -8.05 -4.25
CA TYR A 127 -6.09 -7.37 -3.43
C TYR A 127 -5.74 -7.40 -1.93
N VAL A 128 -5.37 -8.58 -1.42
CA VAL A 128 -4.91 -8.74 -0.03
C VAL A 128 -3.65 -7.92 0.21
N PHE A 129 -2.71 -7.93 -0.75
CA PHE A 129 -1.49 -7.13 -0.65
C PHE A 129 -1.78 -5.63 -0.63
N ALA A 130 -2.74 -5.16 -1.43
CA ALA A 130 -3.22 -3.78 -1.39
C ALA A 130 -3.83 -3.42 -0.02
N ILE A 131 -4.65 -4.30 0.57
CA ILE A 131 -5.19 -4.08 1.93
C ILE A 131 -4.06 -4.00 2.96
N LEU A 132 -3.03 -4.86 2.85
CA LEU A 132 -1.87 -4.82 3.73
C LEU A 132 -1.12 -3.50 3.62
N GLU A 133 -0.91 -2.99 2.40
CA GLU A 133 -0.33 -1.66 2.20
C GLU A 133 -1.21 -0.55 2.76
N PHE A 134 -2.53 -0.61 2.57
CA PHE A 134 -3.45 0.34 3.18
C PHE A 134 -3.35 0.35 4.72
N ILE A 135 -3.32 -0.83 5.34
CA ILE A 135 -3.12 -0.96 6.80
C ILE A 135 -1.74 -0.41 7.19
N ASN A 136 -0.70 -0.72 6.40
CA ASN A 136 0.68 -0.30 6.60
C ASN A 136 0.82 1.24 6.71
N TYR A 137 0.16 1.98 5.82
CA TYR A 137 0.22 3.44 5.82
C TYR A 137 -0.71 4.08 6.86
N PHE A 138 -1.97 3.62 6.94
CA PHE A 138 -3.00 4.37 7.66
C PHE A 138 -3.19 3.94 9.12
N TYR A 139 -2.81 2.71 9.49
CA TYR A 139 -3.11 2.15 10.81
C TYR A 139 -1.85 1.72 11.58
N ILE A 140 -1.10 0.76 11.04
CA ILE A 140 0.00 0.03 11.72
C ILE A 140 1.21 0.05 10.81
N GLN A 141 2.40 0.36 11.32
CA GLN A 141 3.62 0.33 10.50
C GLN A 141 4.12 -1.12 10.34
N LEU A 142 3.73 -1.79 9.25
CA LEU A 142 4.11 -3.18 8.92
C LEU A 142 5.49 -3.25 8.25
N SER A 143 5.72 -2.42 7.24
CA SER A 143 6.98 -2.36 6.46
C SER A 143 8.20 -2.06 7.34
N TYR A 144 8.01 -1.41 8.49
CA TYR A 144 9.08 -1.13 9.47
C TYR A 144 9.49 -2.31 10.36
N ASN A 145 8.68 -3.36 10.47
CA ASN A 145 8.83 -4.37 11.51
C ASN A 145 9.16 -5.77 10.98
N LEU A 146 9.34 -5.98 9.68
CA LEU A 146 9.69 -7.31 9.14
C LEU A 146 11.00 -7.87 9.72
N SER A 147 11.96 -7.03 10.11
CA SER A 147 13.17 -7.46 10.83
C SER A 147 12.99 -7.70 12.33
N GLY A 148 11.79 -7.51 12.88
CA GLY A 148 11.47 -7.60 14.31
C GLY A 148 10.13 -8.28 14.63
N ILE A 149 9.49 -8.97 13.67
CA ILE A 149 8.22 -9.69 13.86
C ILE A 149 8.32 -10.71 15.01
N GLN A 150 9.47 -11.41 15.11
CA GLN A 150 9.72 -12.37 16.19
C GLN A 150 9.78 -11.71 17.59
N TYR A 151 10.22 -10.46 17.68
CA TYR A 151 10.29 -9.71 18.94
C TYR A 151 8.94 -9.07 19.32
N LEU A 152 8.13 -8.69 18.33
CA LEU A 152 6.79 -8.11 18.53
C LEU A 152 5.69 -9.14 18.81
N MET A 153 5.82 -10.39 18.35
CA MET A 153 4.93 -11.46 18.85
C MET A 153 5.11 -11.69 20.36
N LYS A 154 6.32 -11.44 20.90
CA LYS A 154 6.60 -11.47 22.35
C LYS A 154 6.10 -10.23 23.10
N ILE A 155 6.06 -9.07 22.47
CA ILE A 155 5.63 -7.80 23.09
C ILE A 155 4.40 -7.30 22.36
N LYS A 156 3.22 -7.52 22.95
CA LYS A 156 1.84 -7.22 22.47
C LYS A 156 1.54 -5.73 22.12
N LYS A 157 2.53 -4.92 21.75
CA LYS A 157 2.42 -3.48 21.42
C LYS A 157 2.74 -3.24 19.95
N TRP A 158 1.70 -3.22 19.12
CA TRP A 158 1.76 -2.75 17.74
C TRP A 158 2.14 -1.27 17.67
N LYS A 159 3.19 -0.92 16.92
CA LYS A 159 3.58 0.48 16.69
C LYS A 159 2.64 1.10 15.65
N LYS A 160 1.95 2.18 16.06
CA LYS A 160 1.10 2.99 15.17
C LYS A 160 1.90 3.55 14.00
N SER A 161 1.30 3.56 12.80
CA SER A 161 1.92 4.14 11.61
C SER A 161 2.32 5.60 11.85
N SER A 162 3.34 6.07 11.15
CA SER A 162 3.77 7.47 11.28
C SER A 162 2.65 8.44 10.89
N LEU A 163 1.82 8.08 9.91
CA LEU A 163 0.67 8.87 9.48
C LEU A 163 -0.40 8.98 10.59
N ASN A 164 -0.68 7.88 11.29
CA ASN A 164 -1.63 7.88 12.42
C ASN A 164 -1.13 8.75 13.60
N LYS A 165 0.19 8.78 13.82
CA LYS A 165 0.79 9.70 14.81
C LYS A 165 0.64 11.16 14.39
N ASP A 166 0.80 11.45 13.09
CA ASP A 166 0.62 12.78 12.54
C ASP A 166 -0.85 13.23 12.63
N PHE A 167 -1.83 12.34 12.35
CA PHE A 167 -3.26 12.63 12.56
C PHE A 167 -3.59 12.98 14.01
N LYS A 168 -3.07 12.22 14.97
CA LYS A 168 -3.28 12.51 16.39
C LYS A 168 -2.67 13.84 16.82
N ARG A 169 -1.56 14.25 16.19
CA ARG A 169 -0.91 15.53 16.48
C ARG A 169 -1.73 16.71 15.93
N MET A 170 -2.31 16.57 14.73
CA MET A 170 -3.28 17.57 14.21
C MET A 170 -4.48 17.72 15.13
N LYS A 171 -5.13 16.61 15.50
CA LYS A 171 -6.34 16.65 16.33
C LYS A 171 -6.11 17.27 17.72
N LYS A 172 -4.85 17.35 18.18
CA LYS A 172 -4.45 17.99 19.44
C LYS A 172 -4.06 19.48 19.28
N LEU A 173 -3.84 19.95 18.04
CA LEU A 173 -3.53 21.35 17.73
C LEU A 173 -4.76 22.15 17.29
N GLU A 174 -5.86 21.47 16.93
CA GLU A 174 -7.17 22.05 16.60
C GLU A 174 -8.12 22.14 17.82
N LEU A 175 -7.65 21.75 19.01
CA LEU A 175 -8.32 21.81 20.32
C LEU A 175 -7.55 22.79 21.20
#